data_AF-A0AAD6WPG7-F1
#
_entry.id   AF-A0AAD6WPG7-F1
#
_cell.length_a   1.000
_cell.length_b   1.000
_cell.length_c   1.000
_cell.angle_alpha   90.00
_cell.angle_beta   90.00
_cell.angle_gamma   90.00
#
_symmetry.space_group_name_H-M   'P 1'
#
loop_
_entity.id
_entity.type
_entity.pdbx_description
1 polymer ?
#
loop_
_entity_poly.entity_id
_entity_poly.type
_entity_poly.pdbx_seq_one_letter_code
_entity_poly.pdbx_strand_id
1 'polypeptide(L)'
;MSMSVRAKVFKAPEHVTVEGRSIFLAGSIEMGSVEDWQTLLAAKLSHLPITIMNPRRDAWDGSWEQDISNPMFKQQVDWELDSQDRADVIAMDFTAGGNVQIICDRFGVELVDTMEQLTERVIKKLKE
;
A
#
# COMPACT_ATOMS: atom_id res chain seq x y z
N MET A 1 0.69 0.14 32.59
CA MET A 1 -0.10 0.20 31.34
C MET A 1 0.82 -0.17 30.20
N SER A 2 0.67 -1.36 29.62
CA SER A 2 1.35 -1.70 28.37
C SER A 2 0.68 -0.88 27.27
N MET A 3 1.44 -0.02 26.57
CA MET A 3 0.95 0.60 25.35
C MET A 3 0.72 -0.54 24.36
N SER A 4 -0.55 -0.83 24.06
CA SER A 4 -0.90 -1.79 23.02
C SER A 4 -0.35 -1.23 21.70
N VAL A 5 0.77 -1.77 21.24
CA VAL A 5 1.39 -1.34 19.99
C VAL A 5 0.46 -1.74 18.86
N ARG A 6 0.09 -0.76 18.03
CA ARG A 6 -0.82 -0.90 16.88
C ARG A 6 -0.13 -0.39 15.65
N ALA A 7 -0.72 -0.69 14.49
CA ALA A 7 -0.16 -0.24 13.23
C ALA A 7 -0.19 1.30 13.17
N LYS A 8 0.90 1.89 12.68
CA LYS A 8 0.98 3.32 12.37
C LYS A 8 0.74 3.48 10.88
N VAL A 9 -0.32 4.21 10.52
CA VAL A 9 -0.64 4.48 9.11
C VAL A 9 -0.16 5.87 8.76
N PHE A 10 0.61 5.97 7.67
CA PHE A 10 1.00 7.23 7.05
C PHE A 10 0.39 7.30 5.66
N LYS A 11 -0.23 8.43 5.34
CA LYS A 11 -0.78 8.70 4.01
C LYS A 11 0.07 9.69 3.25
N ALA A 12 0.13 9.60 1.93
CA ALA A 12 0.83 10.61 1.15
C ALA A 12 0.20 12.01 1.37
N PRO A 13 1.00 13.10 1.49
CA PRO A 13 2.46 13.17 1.46
C PRO A 13 3.10 13.29 2.87
N GLU A 14 2.53 12.67 3.90
CA GLU A 14 3.03 12.76 5.27
C GLU A 14 4.48 12.28 5.42
N HIS A 15 5.23 12.87 6.33
CA HIS A 15 6.57 12.39 6.65
C HIS A 15 6.49 11.02 7.36
N VAL A 16 6.97 9.98 6.69
CA VAL A 16 6.95 8.61 7.21
C VAL A 16 8.11 8.39 8.18
N THR A 17 7.81 7.91 9.39
CA THR A 17 8.80 7.32 10.31
C THR A 17 8.53 5.83 10.39
N VAL A 18 9.46 5.01 9.86
CA VAL A 18 9.32 3.56 9.88
C VAL A 18 9.73 3.02 11.25
N GLU A 19 8.80 2.35 11.91
CA GLU A 19 9.00 1.62 13.14
C GLU A 19 8.54 0.17 12.96
N GLY A 20 9.36 -0.78 13.41
CA GLY A 20 9.08 -2.21 13.24
C GLY A 20 9.11 -2.63 11.78
N ARG A 21 8.33 -3.67 11.45
CA ARG A 21 8.13 -4.11 10.07
C ARG A 21 7.19 -3.17 9.33
N SER A 22 7.33 -3.07 8.02
CA SER A 22 6.66 -2.07 7.22
C SER A 22 5.98 -2.65 5.97
N ILE A 23 4.91 -1.99 5.52
CA ILE A 23 4.19 -2.36 4.31
C ILE A 23 3.81 -1.13 3.49
N PHE A 24 3.99 -1.21 2.18
CA PHE A 24 3.46 -0.25 1.21
C PHE A 24 2.26 -0.84 0.45
N LEU A 25 1.22 -0.03 0.26
CA LEU A 25 -0.04 -0.43 -0.38
C LEU A 25 -0.10 0.08 -1.84
N ALA A 26 0.65 -0.58 -2.72
CA ALA A 26 0.74 -0.24 -4.14
C ALA A 26 -0.53 -0.64 -4.91
N GLY A 27 -0.74 -0.01 -6.07
CA GLY A 27 -1.73 -0.47 -7.04
C GLY A 27 -2.93 0.44 -7.17
N SER A 28 -4.08 -0.13 -7.59
CA SER A 28 -5.26 0.63 -8.01
C SER A 28 -5.70 1.64 -6.93
N ILE A 29 -5.78 2.90 -7.33
CA ILE A 29 -6.42 3.98 -6.58
C ILE A 29 -7.64 4.39 -7.40
N GLU A 30 -8.73 3.62 -7.27
CA GLU A 30 -9.98 3.97 -7.93
C GLU A 30 -10.69 5.09 -7.15
N MET A 31 -10.68 6.28 -7.74
CA MET A 31 -11.32 7.46 -7.17
C MET A 31 -12.83 7.35 -7.34
N GLY A 32 -13.54 7.06 -6.24
CA GLY A 32 -15.01 7.04 -6.20
C GLY A 32 -15.66 5.68 -6.47
N SER A 33 -14.88 4.60 -6.63
CA SER A 33 -15.43 3.25 -6.53
C SER A 33 -15.62 2.88 -5.05
N VAL A 34 -16.53 1.92 -4.81
CA VAL A 34 -17.03 1.58 -3.46
C VAL A 34 -15.96 0.86 -2.62
N GLU A 35 -14.87 0.38 -3.22
CA GLU A 35 -13.90 -0.48 -2.53
C GLU A 35 -12.55 0.21 -2.29
N ASP A 36 -12.45 0.88 -1.14
CA ASP A 36 -11.19 1.37 -0.58
C ASP A 36 -10.40 0.21 0.07
N TRP A 37 -9.80 -0.61 -0.78
CA TRP A 37 -9.05 -1.80 -0.34
C TRP A 37 -7.88 -1.43 0.58
N GLN A 38 -7.26 -0.27 0.40
CA GLN A 38 -6.17 0.20 1.25
C GLN A 38 -6.66 0.39 2.69
N THR A 39 -7.81 1.06 2.87
CA THR A 39 -8.43 1.22 4.20
C THR A 39 -8.86 -0.12 4.79
N LEU A 40 -9.41 -1.04 3.98
CA LEU A 40 -9.81 -2.38 4.44
C LEU A 40 -8.62 -3.19 4.94
N LEU A 41 -7.53 -3.25 4.17
CA LEU A 41 -6.32 -3.99 4.56
C LEU A 41 -5.66 -3.33 5.78
N ALA A 42 -5.56 -2.00 5.82
CA ALA A 42 -5.01 -1.29 6.99
C ALA A 42 -5.81 -1.59 8.27
N ALA A 43 -7.15 -1.66 8.19
CA ALA A 43 -8.00 -2.02 9.31
C ALA A 43 -7.73 -3.46 9.78
N LYS A 44 -7.61 -4.42 8.86
CA LYS A 44 -7.30 -5.83 9.18
C LYS A 44 -5.91 -5.99 9.81
N LEU A 45 -4.94 -5.15 9.44
CA LEU A 45 -3.57 -5.15 9.99
C LEU A 45 -3.38 -4.28 11.23
N SER A 46 -4.40 -3.52 11.65
CA SER A 46 -4.29 -2.49 12.71
C SER A 46 -3.79 -2.99 14.07
N HIS A 47 -3.92 -4.29 14.34
CA HIS A 47 -3.51 -4.94 15.59
C HIS A 47 -2.01 -5.30 15.62
N LEU A 48 -1.29 -5.13 14.53
CA LEU A 48 0.14 -5.47 14.42
C LEU A 48 1.03 -4.25 14.71
N PRO A 49 2.22 -4.45 15.30
CA PRO A 49 3.18 -3.38 15.56
C PRO A 49 4.00 -3.03 14.30
N ILE A 50 3.33 -2.53 13.26
CA ILE A 50 3.93 -2.26 11.95
C ILE A 50 3.71 -0.82 11.49
N THR A 51 4.47 -0.40 10.47
CA THR A 51 4.25 0.84 9.73
C THR A 51 3.53 0.54 8.40
N ILE A 52 2.43 1.23 8.12
CA ILE A 52 1.66 1.11 6.87
C ILE A 52 1.79 2.42 6.09
N MET A 53 2.32 2.34 4.88
CA MET A 53 2.43 3.46 3.94
C MET A 53 1.33 3.32 2.89
N ASN A 54 0.32 4.17 3.00
CA ASN A 54 -0.86 4.16 2.12
C ASN A 54 -0.77 5.35 1.13
N PRO A 55 -0.56 5.13 -0.18
CA PRO A 55 -0.42 6.21 -1.15
C PRO A 55 -1.71 7.01 -1.40
N ARG A 56 -2.87 6.50 -0.98
CA ARG A 56 -4.16 7.18 -1.16
C ARG A 56 -4.25 8.42 -0.29
N ARG A 57 -4.30 9.61 -0.92
CA ARG A 57 -4.52 10.89 -0.23
C ARG A 57 -5.98 11.08 0.17
N ASP A 58 -6.20 11.71 1.32
CA ASP A 58 -7.54 12.13 1.75
C ASP A 58 -8.04 13.36 0.98
N ALA A 59 -7.14 14.28 0.64
CA ALA A 59 -7.44 15.51 -0.11
C ALA A 59 -6.93 15.43 -1.56
N TRP A 60 -7.33 14.38 -2.29
CA TRP A 60 -6.99 14.24 -3.71
C TRP A 60 -7.93 15.06 -4.60
N ASP A 61 -7.37 15.80 -5.54
CA ASP A 61 -8.10 16.49 -6.60
C ASP A 61 -7.75 15.83 -7.95
N GLY A 62 -8.76 15.23 -8.59
CA GLY A 62 -8.61 14.53 -9.88
C GLY A 62 -8.25 15.45 -11.06
N SER A 63 -8.21 16.77 -10.84
CA SER A 63 -7.72 17.74 -11.83
C SER A 63 -6.19 17.84 -11.91
N TRP A 64 -5.45 17.15 -11.03
CA TRP A 64 -3.99 17.20 -11.06
C TRP A 64 -3.43 16.54 -12.32
N GLU A 65 -2.77 17.35 -13.14
CA GLU A 65 -2.05 16.89 -14.32
C GLU A 65 -0.90 15.97 -13.89
N GLN A 66 -0.84 14.78 -14.48
CA GLN A 66 0.20 13.77 -14.26
C GLN A 66 1.48 14.13 -15.03
N ASP A 67 2.02 15.31 -14.74
CA ASP A 67 3.22 15.84 -15.35
C ASP A 67 4.29 16.06 -14.28
N ILE A 68 5.54 15.70 -14.57
CA ILE A 68 6.66 15.82 -13.63
C ILE A 68 6.95 17.27 -13.20
N SER A 69 6.54 18.25 -14.00
CA SER A 69 6.62 19.67 -13.68
C SER A 69 5.54 20.14 -12.69
N ASN A 70 4.45 19.37 -12.51
CA ASN A 70 3.46 19.64 -11.48
C ASN A 70 4.05 19.26 -10.10
N PRO A 71 4.30 20.23 -9.20
CA PRO A 71 4.94 19.95 -7.92
C PRO A 71 4.12 19.02 -7.03
N MET A 72 2.78 19.02 -7.14
CA MET A 72 1.91 18.13 -6.36
C MET A 72 2.02 16.68 -6.83
N PHE A 73 2.04 16.49 -8.15
CA PHE A 73 2.25 15.18 -8.75
C PHE A 73 3.66 14.67 -8.46
N LYS A 74 4.69 15.50 -8.64
CA LYS A 74 6.06 15.15 -8.29
C LYS A 74 6.19 14.74 -6.82
N GLN A 75 5.59 15.48 -5.89
CA GLN A 75 5.60 15.12 -4.46
C GLN A 75 4.93 13.77 -4.20
N GLN A 76 3.84 13.45 -4.90
CA GLN A 76 3.20 12.14 -4.80
C GLN A 76 4.16 11.04 -5.26
N VAL A 77 4.72 11.19 -6.46
CA VAL A 77 5.63 10.20 -7.05
C VAL A 77 6.86 10.01 -6.17
N ASP A 78 7.49 11.09 -5.72
CA ASP A 78 8.65 11.03 -4.83
C ASP A 78 8.32 10.29 -3.51
N TRP A 79 7.15 10.57 -2.92
CA TRP A 79 6.70 9.91 -1.69
C TRP A 79 6.44 8.42 -1.89
N GLU A 80 5.81 8.04 -3.01
CA GLU A 80 5.53 6.65 -3.34
C GLU A 80 6.81 5.86 -3.61
N LEU A 81 7.79 6.45 -4.29
CA LEU A 81 9.08 5.81 -4.55
C LEU A 81 9.88 5.63 -3.26
N ASP A 82 10.01 6.67 -2.41
CA ASP A 82 10.68 6.56 -1.11
C ASP A 82 10.01 5.51 -0.22
N SER A 83 8.68 5.49 -0.19
CA SER A 83 7.92 4.53 0.62
C SER A 83 8.06 3.10 0.13
N GLN A 84 8.13 2.88 -1.19
CA GLN A 84 8.40 1.55 -1.76
C GLN A 84 9.80 1.06 -1.42
N ASP A 85 10.82 1.92 -1.56
CA ASP A 85 12.21 1.57 -1.25
C ASP A 85 12.41 1.22 0.24
N ARG A 86 11.60 1.82 1.12
CA ARG A 86 11.67 1.62 2.58
C ARG A 86 10.79 0.48 3.09
N ALA A 87 9.86 -0.02 2.28
CA ALA A 87 8.92 -1.04 2.70
C ALA A 87 9.56 -2.43 2.73
N ASP A 88 9.29 -3.17 3.80
CA ASP A 88 9.65 -4.60 3.88
C ASP A 88 8.76 -5.48 3.00
N VAL A 89 7.49 -5.10 2.87
CA VAL A 89 6.48 -5.80 2.09
C VAL A 89 5.76 -4.80 1.20
N ILE A 90 5.58 -5.16 -0.07
CA ILE A 90 4.71 -4.42 -0.98
C ILE A 90 3.49 -5.31 -1.25
N ALA A 91 2.31 -4.85 -0.84
CA ALA A 91 1.05 -5.41 -1.31
C ALA A 91 0.60 -4.60 -2.51
N MET A 92 0.30 -5.28 -3.61
CA MET A 92 -0.07 -4.64 -4.87
C MET A 92 -1.44 -5.11 -5.32
N ASP A 93 -2.38 -4.18 -5.46
CA ASP A 93 -3.67 -4.42 -6.09
C ASP A 93 -3.63 -4.05 -7.58
N PHE A 94 -4.19 -4.90 -8.44
CA PHE A 94 -4.38 -4.60 -9.85
C PHE A 94 -5.64 -5.28 -10.36
N THR A 95 -6.26 -4.68 -11.38
CA THR A 95 -7.32 -5.35 -12.14
C THR A 95 -6.70 -6.50 -12.93
N ALA A 96 -6.80 -7.72 -12.39
CA ALA A 96 -6.14 -8.89 -12.93
C ALA A 96 -6.72 -9.28 -14.31
N GLY A 97 -5.86 -9.23 -15.33
CA GLY A 97 -6.06 -9.88 -16.63
C GLY A 97 -5.07 -11.03 -16.81
N GLY A 98 -5.33 -11.94 -17.76
CA GLY A 98 -4.51 -13.16 -17.97
C GLY A 98 -3.01 -12.92 -18.17
N ASN A 99 -2.61 -11.74 -18.65
CA ASN A 99 -1.21 -11.36 -18.79
C ASN A 99 -0.50 -11.21 -17.44
N VAL A 100 -1.19 -10.72 -16.41
CA VAL A 100 -0.56 -10.50 -15.09
C VAL A 100 -0.27 -11.82 -14.41
N GLN A 101 -1.17 -12.81 -14.51
CA GLN A 101 -0.94 -14.16 -13.99
C GLN A 101 0.36 -14.78 -14.53
N ILE A 102 0.56 -14.74 -15.85
CA ILE A 102 1.76 -15.32 -16.50
C ILE A 102 3.04 -14.63 -16.01
N ILE A 103 3.00 -13.31 -15.80
CA ILE A 103 4.14 -12.55 -15.28
C ILE A 103 4.42 -12.92 -13.83
N CYS A 104 3.38 -12.97 -12.98
CA CYS A 104 3.49 -13.40 -11.60
C CYS A 104 4.12 -14.80 -11.49
N ASP A 105 3.62 -15.76 -12.28
CA ASP A 105 4.16 -17.13 -12.32
C ASP A 105 5.63 -17.14 -12.75
N ARG A 106 5.99 -16.34 -13.77
CA ARG A 106 7.38 -16.26 -14.28
C ARG A 106 8.36 -15.71 -13.24
N PHE A 107 7.93 -14.74 -12.44
CA PHE A 107 8.77 -14.09 -11.43
C PHE A 107 8.60 -14.65 -10.02
N GLY A 108 7.75 -15.68 -9.84
CA GLY A 108 7.46 -16.27 -8.53
C GLY A 108 6.72 -15.31 -7.59
N VAL A 109 6.01 -14.33 -8.14
CA VAL A 109 5.13 -13.45 -7.38
C VAL A 109 3.82 -14.18 -7.17
N GLU A 110 3.43 -14.37 -5.92
CA GLU A 110 2.18 -15.04 -5.60
C GLU A 110 0.99 -14.12 -5.88
N LEU A 111 0.00 -14.65 -6.60
CA LEU A 111 -1.29 -14.02 -6.79
C LEU A 111 -2.31 -14.54 -5.77
N VAL A 112 -3.17 -13.65 -5.29
CA VAL A 112 -4.31 -13.96 -4.42
C VAL A 112 -5.55 -13.26 -4.97
N ASP A 113 -6.71 -13.87 -4.79
CA ASP A 113 -7.96 -13.40 -5.42
C ASP A 113 -8.92 -12.75 -4.41
N THR A 114 -8.63 -12.83 -3.11
CA THR A 114 -9.50 -12.28 -2.05
C THR A 114 -8.74 -11.46 -1.02
N MET A 115 -9.44 -10.51 -0.40
CA MET A 115 -8.90 -9.69 0.68
C MET A 115 -8.46 -10.56 1.88
N GLU A 116 -9.17 -11.64 2.18
CA GLU A 116 -8.79 -12.61 3.23
C GLU A 116 -7.44 -13.26 2.92
N GLN A 117 -7.27 -13.78 1.70
CA GLN A 117 -6.01 -14.39 1.28
C GLN A 117 -4.86 -13.38 1.29
N LEU A 118 -5.10 -12.16 0.78
CA LEU A 118 -4.13 -11.07 0.82
C LEU A 118 -3.70 -10.77 2.26
N THR A 119 -4.66 -10.65 3.18
CA THR A 119 -4.38 -10.40 4.59
C THR A 119 -3.51 -11.50 5.19
N GLU A 120 -3.86 -12.77 4.98
CA GLU A 120 -3.10 -13.91 5.51
C GLU A 120 -1.65 -13.93 4.98
N ARG A 121 -1.47 -13.73 3.67
CA ARG A 121 -0.13 -13.72 3.05
C ARG A 121 0.71 -12.54 3.50
N VAL A 122 0.12 -11.35 3.62
CA VAL A 122 0.80 -10.17 4.16
C VAL A 122 1.25 -10.41 5.61
N ILE A 123 0.37 -10.93 6.47
CA ILE A 123 0.71 -11.24 7.86
C ILE A 123 1.84 -12.25 7.94
N LYS A 124 1.85 -13.27 7.07
CA LYS A 124 2.93 -14.25 7.00
C LYS A 124 4.25 -13.56 6.61
N LYS A 125 4.26 -12.79 5.54
CA LYS A 125 5.46 -12.07 5.06
C LYS A 125 6.01 -11.09 6.09
N LEU A 126 5.15 -10.38 6.81
CA LEU A 126 5.57 -9.43 7.85
C LEU A 126 6.26 -10.11 9.05
N LYS A 127 6.06 -11.43 9.25
CA LYS A 127 6.68 -12.22 10.33
C LYS A 127 7.95 -12.96 9.92
N GLU A 128 8.20 -13.08 8.62
CA GLU A 128 9.47 -13.58 8.05
C GLU A 128 10.57 -12.53 8.22
#